data_AF-A0A422QMW4-F1
#
_entry.id   AF-A0A422QMW4-F1
#
_cell.length_a   1.000
_cell.length_b   1.000
_cell.length_c   1.000
_cell.angle_alpha   90.00
_cell.angle_beta   90.00
_cell.angle_gamma   90.00
#
_symmetry.space_group_name_H-M   'P 1'
#
loop_
_entity.id
_entity.type
_entity.pdbx_description
1 polymer ?
#
loop_
_entity_poly.entity_id
_entity_poly.type
_entity_poly.pdbx_seq_one_letter_code
_entity_poly.pdbx_strand_id
1 'polypeptide(L)'
;MMLVSSLDLTCLARELGTRMHITLAGGVEAMLRFFDPRVFERLLNILTREQKEDFLGVASSWHYVDRSGRIAQTTSKHGAVNLASKPVSLSQEQEDHMLAASEIDQILNSLRSSVPDLFSEIPRESQCDFVSESVIEARSKKLESVLQLSLYAMIRLFYVKGMMSVEVYEKAVRYLRSNDVNNLKILLNNGEVYI
;
A
#
# COMPACT_ATOMS: atom_id res chain seq x y z
N MET A 1 16.14 2.47 -3.04
CA MET A 1 16.44 3.00 -1.69
C MET A 1 17.93 3.29 -1.63
N MET A 2 18.33 4.38 -0.99
CA MET A 2 19.72 4.74 -0.68
C MET A 2 19.82 5.10 0.81
N LEU A 3 20.98 4.88 1.42
CA LEU A 3 21.22 5.27 2.81
C LEU A 3 22.64 5.78 2.99
N VAL A 4 22.86 6.56 4.04
CA VAL A 4 24.18 7.10 4.41
C VAL A 4 24.55 6.61 5.80
N SER A 5 25.59 5.79 5.92
CA SER A 5 26.07 5.23 7.18
C SER A 5 27.57 5.45 7.36
N SER A 6 27.99 5.56 8.62
CA SER A 6 29.39 5.57 9.05
C SER A 6 29.94 4.16 9.29
N LEU A 7 29.08 3.15 9.31
CA LEU A 7 29.47 1.75 9.45
C LEU A 7 30.21 1.27 8.20
N ASP A 8 31.18 0.37 8.38
CA ASP A 8 31.73 -0.38 7.26
C ASP A 8 30.66 -1.27 6.62
N LEU A 9 30.89 -1.66 5.36
CA LEU A 9 29.90 -2.38 4.57
C LEU A 9 29.50 -3.74 5.19
N THR A 10 30.44 -4.44 5.82
CA THR A 10 30.18 -5.75 6.43
C THR A 10 29.32 -5.60 7.68
N CYS A 11 29.65 -4.64 8.55
CA CYS A 11 28.85 -4.30 9.72
C CYS A 11 27.46 -3.84 9.29
N LEU A 12 27.37 -2.91 8.35
CA LEU A 12 26.10 -2.41 7.82
C LEU A 12 25.22 -3.55 7.25
N ALA A 13 25.78 -4.43 6.43
CA ALA A 13 25.03 -5.55 5.85
C ALA A 13 24.46 -6.48 6.93
N ARG A 14 25.25 -6.78 7.97
CA ARG A 14 24.78 -7.57 9.12
C ARG A 14 23.63 -6.86 9.84
N GLU A 15 23.80 -5.58 10.17
CA GLU A 15 22.79 -4.80 10.91
C GLU A 15 21.51 -4.55 10.10
N LEU A 16 21.59 -4.48 8.78
CA LEU A 16 20.43 -4.46 7.90
C LEU A 16 19.74 -5.82 7.86
N GLY A 17 20.52 -6.91 7.83
CA GLY A 17 20.00 -8.28 7.88
C GLY A 17 19.19 -8.56 9.15
N THR A 18 19.66 -8.12 10.31
CA THR A 18 18.92 -8.29 11.59
C THR A 18 17.56 -7.57 11.56
N ARG A 19 17.48 -6.42 10.88
CA ARG A 19 16.24 -5.63 10.70
C ARG A 19 15.26 -6.24 9.70
N MET A 20 15.66 -7.25 8.93
CA MET A 20 14.73 -8.02 8.11
C MET A 20 13.88 -8.96 8.97
N HIS A 21 14.32 -9.29 10.19
CA HIS A 21 13.54 -10.13 11.10
C HIS A 21 12.60 -9.26 11.93
N ILE A 22 11.32 -9.62 11.93
CA ILE A 22 10.31 -8.99 12.76
C ILE A 22 9.44 -10.05 13.44
N THR A 23 8.77 -9.65 14.51
CA THR A 23 7.74 -10.44 15.16
C THR A 23 6.39 -9.76 14.94
N LEU A 24 5.42 -10.48 14.41
CA LEU A 24 4.04 -10.04 14.24
C LEU A 24 3.22 -10.26 15.52
N ALA A 25 1.97 -9.81 15.52
CA ALA A 25 1.08 -10.07 16.65
C ALA A 25 0.94 -11.58 16.89
N GLY A 26 0.86 -11.97 18.17
CA GLY A 26 0.83 -13.39 18.55
C GLY A 26 2.18 -14.13 18.47
N GLY A 27 3.29 -13.43 18.22
CA GLY A 27 4.64 -14.00 18.30
C GLY A 27 5.10 -14.69 17.01
N VAL A 28 4.40 -14.49 15.90
CA VAL A 28 4.77 -15.08 14.60
C VAL A 28 6.00 -14.37 14.05
N GLU A 29 7.05 -15.12 13.74
CA GLU A 29 8.24 -14.57 13.09
C GLU A 29 7.99 -14.35 11.58
N ALA A 30 8.40 -13.19 11.07
CA ALA A 30 8.26 -12.84 9.66
C ALA A 30 9.49 -12.11 9.12
N MET A 31 9.58 -12.09 7.79
CA MET A 31 10.63 -11.37 7.07
C MET A 31 10.09 -10.06 6.47
N LEU A 32 10.59 -8.94 6.99
CA LEU A 32 10.24 -7.61 6.55
C LEU A 32 11.10 -7.19 5.36
N ARG A 33 10.45 -6.98 4.22
CA ARG A 33 11.09 -6.45 3.00
C ARG A 33 11.19 -4.92 3.04
N PHE A 34 11.85 -4.36 4.06
CA PHE A 34 11.96 -2.91 4.23
C PHE A 34 12.74 -2.22 3.10
N PHE A 35 13.45 -2.96 2.27
CA PHE A 35 14.09 -2.43 1.06
C PHE A 35 13.09 -2.11 -0.07
N ASP A 36 11.85 -2.62 0.01
CA ASP A 36 10.74 -2.18 -0.83
C ASP A 36 10.25 -0.81 -0.33
N PRO A 37 10.36 0.27 -1.13
CA PRO A 37 9.95 1.61 -0.70
C PRO A 37 8.51 1.70 -0.20
N ARG A 38 7.60 0.88 -0.74
CA ARG A 38 6.18 0.86 -0.33
C ARG A 38 6.01 0.34 1.09
N VAL A 39 6.79 -0.70 1.43
CA VAL A 39 6.83 -1.28 2.77
C VAL A 39 7.52 -0.30 3.73
N PHE A 40 8.65 0.27 3.31
CA PHE A 40 9.43 1.21 4.11
C PHE A 40 8.63 2.46 4.50
N GLU A 41 8.00 3.12 3.52
CA GLU A 41 7.19 4.31 3.75
C GLU A 41 6.08 4.06 4.78
N ARG A 42 5.46 2.87 4.73
CA ARG A 42 4.38 2.53 5.66
C ARG A 42 4.86 2.13 7.03
N LEU A 43 5.96 1.38 7.08
CA LEU A 43 6.64 1.08 8.32
C LEU A 43 6.98 2.38 9.08
N LEU A 44 7.53 3.38 8.40
CA LEU A 44 7.83 4.68 8.99
C LEU A 44 6.62 5.41 9.58
N ASN A 45 5.41 5.12 9.13
CA ASN A 45 4.20 5.78 9.63
C ASN A 45 3.57 5.05 10.83
N ILE A 46 3.77 3.74 10.93
CA ILE A 46 3.15 2.92 11.98
C ILE A 46 4.06 2.67 13.18
N LEU A 47 5.39 2.71 13.01
CA LEU A 47 6.31 2.46 14.10
C LEU A 47 6.19 3.55 15.17
N THR A 48 6.33 3.15 16.43
CA THR A 48 6.48 4.11 17.52
C THR A 48 7.79 4.87 17.36
N ARG A 49 7.94 5.98 18.10
CA ARG A 49 9.18 6.75 18.06
C ARG A 49 10.40 5.89 18.44
N GLU A 50 10.29 5.09 19.49
CA GLU A 50 11.34 4.19 19.96
C GLU A 50 11.69 3.15 18.89
N GLN A 51 10.68 2.49 18.31
CA GLN A 51 10.89 1.52 17.23
C GLN A 51 11.56 2.17 16.01
N LYS A 52 11.20 3.42 15.64
CA LYS A 52 11.86 4.14 14.53
C LYS A 52 13.31 4.46 14.84
N GLU A 53 13.60 4.92 16.05
CA GLU A 53 14.98 5.25 16.47
C GLU A 53 15.86 3.99 16.41
N ASP A 54 15.38 2.86 16.91
CA ASP A 54 16.07 1.57 16.85
C ASP A 54 16.22 1.05 15.41
N PHE A 55 15.14 1.08 14.63
CA PHE A 55 15.13 0.55 13.27
C PHE A 55 16.04 1.37 12.34
N LEU A 56 15.99 2.70 12.41
CA LEU A 56 16.73 3.58 11.49
C LEU A 56 18.16 3.88 11.94
N GLY A 57 18.54 3.55 13.17
CA GLY A 57 19.81 3.95 13.79
C GLY A 57 21.09 3.52 13.06
N VAL A 58 21.03 2.52 12.18
CA VAL A 58 22.18 2.05 11.38
C VAL A 58 22.63 3.02 10.30
N ALA A 59 21.83 4.05 9.99
CA ALA A 59 22.17 5.07 9.02
C ALA A 59 21.77 6.46 9.51
N SER A 60 22.56 7.46 9.13
CA SER A 60 22.30 8.88 9.40
C SER A 60 21.12 9.40 8.56
N SER A 61 20.96 8.90 7.34
CA SER A 61 19.85 9.23 6.47
C SER A 61 19.44 8.05 5.59
N TRP A 62 18.14 8.02 5.27
CA TRP A 62 17.50 7.06 4.39
C TRP A 62 16.74 7.83 3.32
N HIS A 63 16.90 7.40 2.08
CA HIS A 63 16.30 8.00 0.89
C HIS A 63 15.54 6.91 0.13
N TYR A 64 14.28 7.17 -0.19
CA TYR A 64 13.41 6.21 -0.87
C TYR A 64 12.46 6.95 -1.82
N VAL A 65 11.84 6.20 -2.73
CA VAL A 65 10.82 6.73 -3.62
C VAL A 65 9.47 6.46 -2.97
N ASP A 66 8.70 7.50 -2.68
CA ASP A 66 7.37 7.35 -2.09
C ASP A 66 6.35 6.81 -3.11
N ARG A 67 5.12 6.52 -2.66
CA ARG A 67 4.04 6.05 -3.54
C ARG A 67 3.64 7.03 -4.63
N SER A 68 3.88 8.33 -4.47
CA SER A 68 3.68 9.33 -5.51
C SER A 68 4.83 9.38 -6.53
N GLY A 69 5.92 8.63 -6.32
CA GLY A 69 7.10 8.63 -7.18
C GLY A 69 8.12 9.73 -6.86
N ARG A 70 7.98 10.43 -5.73
CA ARG A 70 8.90 11.49 -5.30
C ARG A 70 10.00 10.91 -4.42
N ILE A 71 11.17 11.55 -4.41
CA ILE A 71 12.24 11.19 -3.48
C ILE A 71 11.87 11.74 -2.09
N ALA A 72 11.69 10.84 -1.14
CA ALA A 72 11.47 11.13 0.27
C ALA A 72 12.72 10.78 1.08
N GLN A 73 12.90 11.49 2.19
CA GLN A 73 14.02 11.32 3.10
C GLN A 73 13.53 11.21 4.54
N THR A 74 14.15 10.31 5.31
CA THR A 74 14.08 10.32 6.77
C THR A 74 15.48 10.30 7.38
N THR A 75 15.67 11.00 8.48
CA THR A 75 16.94 11.08 9.22
C THR A 75 16.76 10.47 10.59
N SER A 76 17.72 9.65 11.03
CA SER A 76 17.79 9.23 12.41
C SER A 76 18.81 10.09 13.15
N LYS A 77 18.56 10.38 14.42
CA LYS A 77 19.63 10.86 15.29
C LYS A 77 20.62 9.71 15.37
N HIS A 78 21.77 9.87 14.72
CA HIS A 78 22.85 8.91 14.79
C HIS A 78 23.39 8.90 16.23
N GLY A 79 22.72 8.16 17.12
CA GLY A 79 23.25 7.71 18.39
C GLY A 79 24.15 6.51 18.15
N ALA A 80 25.06 6.22 19.09
CA ALA A 80 25.88 5.01 19.04
C ALA A 80 25.01 3.83 18.62
N VAL A 81 25.30 3.25 17.45
CA VAL A 81 24.50 2.18 16.88
C VAL A 81 24.32 1.13 17.97
N ASN A 82 23.09 0.92 18.42
CA ASN A 82 22.82 -0.15 19.35
C ASN A 82 22.90 -1.45 18.57
N LEU A 83 24.12 -2.00 18.49
CA LEU A 83 24.43 -3.27 17.81
C LEU A 83 23.71 -4.48 18.43
N ALA A 84 22.98 -4.27 19.54
CA ALA A 84 22.10 -5.23 20.18
C ALA A 84 20.61 -4.93 19.93
N SER A 85 20.26 -4.17 18.88
CA SER A 85 18.86 -3.85 18.58
C SER A 85 18.06 -5.14 18.36
N LYS A 86 16.99 -5.31 19.13
CA LYS A 86 16.09 -6.45 19.00
C LYS A 86 15.32 -6.35 17.68
N PRO A 87 14.92 -7.49 17.07
CA PRO A 87 13.92 -7.51 16.00
C PRO A 87 12.72 -6.66 16.37
N VAL A 88 12.20 -5.88 15.41
CA VAL A 88 11.00 -5.08 15.65
C VAL A 88 9.81 -6.00 15.87
N SER A 89 9.09 -5.81 16.97
CA SER A 89 7.81 -6.49 17.22
C SER A 89 6.66 -5.55 16.90
N LEU A 90 5.81 -5.93 15.95
CA LEU A 90 4.62 -5.19 15.57
C LEU A 90 3.45 -5.59 16.46
N SER A 91 2.68 -4.60 16.92
CA SER A 91 1.38 -4.82 17.54
C SER A 91 0.33 -5.23 16.48
N GLN A 92 -0.81 -5.76 16.93
CA GLN A 92 -1.92 -6.10 16.04
C GLN A 92 -2.38 -4.89 15.20
N GLU A 93 -2.50 -3.72 15.82
CA GLU A 93 -2.87 -2.48 15.13
C GLU A 93 -1.85 -2.11 14.02
N GLN A 94 -0.56 -2.22 14.31
CA GLN A 94 0.50 -1.96 13.33
C GLN A 94 0.47 -2.97 12.17
N GLU A 95 0.22 -4.24 12.47
CA GLU A 95 0.05 -5.30 11.47
C GLU A 95 -1.16 -5.03 10.57
N ASP A 96 -2.31 -4.71 11.16
CA ASP A 96 -3.53 -4.38 10.42
C ASP A 96 -3.31 -3.19 9.48
N HIS A 97 -2.55 -2.18 9.92
CA HIS A 97 -2.16 -1.06 9.06
C HIS A 97 -1.23 -1.45 7.89
N MET A 98 -0.34 -2.42 8.09
CA MET A 98 0.51 -2.95 7.00
C MET A 98 -0.33 -3.74 5.99
N LEU A 99 -1.25 -4.58 6.47
CA LEU A 99 -2.16 -5.34 5.63
C LEU A 99 -3.05 -4.41 4.81
N ALA A 100 -3.69 -3.43 5.44
CA ALA A 100 -4.52 -2.43 4.76
C ALA A 100 -3.73 -1.67 3.69
N ALA A 101 -2.47 -1.33 3.94
CA ALA A 101 -1.63 -0.68 2.95
C ALA A 101 -1.30 -1.61 1.77
N SER A 102 -1.10 -2.90 2.03
CA SER A 102 -0.86 -3.89 0.97
C SER A 102 -2.09 -4.12 0.08
N GLU A 103 -3.30 -3.93 0.59
CA GLU A 103 -4.52 -3.98 -0.22
C GLU A 103 -4.55 -2.85 -1.25
N ILE A 104 -4.18 -1.63 -0.85
CA ILE A 104 -4.06 -0.48 -1.75
C ILE A 104 -3.06 -0.78 -2.88
N ASP A 105 -1.90 -1.35 -2.55
CA ASP A 105 -0.89 -1.71 -3.55
C ASP A 105 -1.39 -2.80 -4.52
N GLN A 106 -2.18 -3.77 -4.03
CA GLN A 106 -2.80 -4.79 -4.88
C GLN A 106 -3.84 -4.20 -5.84
N ILE A 107 -4.69 -3.30 -5.36
CA ILE A 107 -5.71 -2.64 -6.17
C ILE A 107 -5.06 -1.73 -7.22
N LEU A 108 -4.01 -0.98 -6.84
CA LEU A 108 -3.22 -0.18 -7.78
C LEU A 108 -2.66 -1.03 -8.92
N ASN A 109 -2.09 -2.19 -8.61
CA ASN A 109 -1.57 -3.10 -9.63
C ASN A 109 -2.68 -3.68 -10.50
N SER A 110 -3.84 -4.01 -9.91
CA SER A 110 -5.02 -4.48 -10.62
C SER A 110 -5.50 -3.47 -11.65
N LEU A 111 -5.68 -2.21 -11.26
CA LEU A 111 -6.12 -1.14 -12.17
C LEU A 111 -5.10 -0.90 -13.30
N ARG A 112 -3.81 -0.84 -12.97
CA ARG A 112 -2.73 -0.69 -13.97
C ARG A 112 -2.66 -1.85 -14.96
N SER A 113 -3.14 -3.03 -14.59
CA SER A 113 -3.12 -4.21 -15.45
C SER A 113 -4.41 -4.38 -16.25
N SER A 114 -5.56 -4.06 -15.65
CA SER A 114 -6.87 -4.29 -16.25
C SER A 114 -7.36 -3.14 -17.12
N VAL A 115 -7.02 -1.90 -16.76
CA VAL A 115 -7.46 -0.67 -17.47
C VAL A 115 -6.30 0.33 -17.61
N PRO A 116 -5.16 -0.08 -18.21
CA PRO A 116 -3.92 0.69 -18.22
C PRO A 116 -4.11 2.10 -18.82
N ASP A 117 -4.77 2.20 -19.97
CA ASP A 117 -4.91 3.45 -20.71
C ASP A 117 -5.73 4.47 -19.88
N LEU A 118 -6.91 4.07 -19.43
CA LEU A 118 -7.80 4.92 -18.64
C LEU A 118 -7.18 5.34 -17.30
N PHE A 119 -6.49 4.41 -16.63
CA PHE A 119 -5.87 4.69 -15.34
C PHE A 119 -4.62 5.57 -15.47
N SER A 120 -3.91 5.49 -16.60
CA SER A 120 -2.75 6.33 -16.89
C SER A 120 -3.09 7.81 -17.06
N GLU A 121 -4.36 8.13 -17.36
CA GLU A 121 -4.84 9.52 -17.40
C GLU A 121 -4.90 10.18 -16.02
N ILE A 122 -4.90 9.40 -14.92
CA ILE A 122 -4.75 9.94 -13.57
C ILE A 122 -3.25 10.20 -13.34
N PRO A 123 -2.85 11.45 -12.98
CA PRO A 123 -1.48 11.76 -12.64
C PRO A 123 -0.92 10.77 -11.61
N ARG A 124 0.32 10.34 -11.82
CA ARG A 124 0.92 9.24 -11.05
C ARG A 124 0.89 9.49 -9.55
N GLU A 125 1.09 10.74 -9.16
CA GLU A 125 1.05 11.23 -7.78
C GLU A 125 -0.33 11.10 -7.12
N SER A 126 -1.41 11.12 -7.91
CA SER A 126 -2.81 11.07 -7.44
C SER A 126 -3.44 9.68 -7.56
N GLN A 127 -2.78 8.72 -8.21
CA GLN A 127 -3.29 7.35 -8.36
C GLN A 127 -3.51 6.66 -7.01
N CYS A 128 -2.59 6.84 -6.06
CA CYS A 128 -2.71 6.25 -4.72
C CYS A 128 -3.89 6.85 -3.94
N ASP A 129 -4.11 8.16 -4.07
CA ASP A 129 -5.22 8.86 -3.43
C ASP A 129 -6.56 8.38 -4.00
N PHE A 130 -6.66 8.30 -5.34
CA PHE A 130 -7.85 7.75 -6.00
C PHE A 130 -8.21 6.36 -5.48
N VAL A 131 -7.23 5.45 -5.36
CA VAL A 131 -7.48 4.10 -4.84
C VAL A 131 -7.86 4.13 -3.36
N SER A 132 -7.18 4.95 -2.56
CA SER A 132 -7.47 5.08 -1.12
C SER A 132 -8.89 5.57 -0.87
N GLU A 133 -9.31 6.62 -1.59
CA GLU A 133 -10.69 7.11 -1.57
C GLU A 133 -11.69 6.04 -2.02
N SER A 134 -11.37 5.33 -3.10
CA SER A 134 -12.23 4.25 -3.62
C SER A 134 -12.44 3.15 -2.59
N VAL A 135 -11.39 2.78 -1.84
CA VAL A 135 -11.48 1.78 -0.76
C VAL A 135 -12.32 2.28 0.41
N ILE A 136 -12.13 3.53 0.84
CA ILE A 136 -12.95 4.14 1.89
C ILE A 136 -14.43 4.13 1.48
N GLU A 137 -14.72 4.54 0.26
CA GLU A 137 -16.07 4.60 -0.25
C GLU A 137 -16.69 3.19 -0.42
N ALA A 138 -15.92 2.21 -0.89
CA ALA A 138 -16.34 0.81 -1.01
C ALA A 138 -16.67 0.19 0.36
N ARG A 139 -15.83 0.44 1.37
CA ARG A 139 -16.05 -0.04 2.74
C ARG A 139 -17.30 0.56 3.37
N SER A 140 -17.60 1.83 3.11
CA SER A 140 -18.87 2.45 3.53
C SER A 140 -20.10 1.73 2.94
N LYS A 141 -19.91 1.02 1.81
CA LYS A 141 -20.93 0.20 1.13
C LYS A 141 -20.87 -1.28 1.53
N LYS A 142 -20.09 -1.64 2.56
CA LYS A 142 -19.87 -3.00 3.09
C LYS A 142 -19.20 -3.95 2.10
N LEU A 143 -18.32 -3.43 1.26
CA LEU A 143 -17.44 -4.23 0.41
C LEU A 143 -16.13 -4.48 1.16
N GLU A 144 -15.76 -5.75 1.33
CA GLU A 144 -14.65 -6.13 2.22
C GLU A 144 -13.50 -6.82 1.47
N SER A 145 -13.81 -7.65 0.46
CA SER A 145 -12.77 -8.41 -0.23
C SER A 145 -11.95 -7.54 -1.19
N VAL A 146 -10.65 -7.82 -1.32
CA VAL A 146 -9.75 -7.13 -2.27
C VAL A 146 -10.29 -7.15 -3.70
N LEU A 147 -10.96 -8.24 -4.10
CA LEU A 147 -11.61 -8.34 -5.39
C LEU A 147 -12.76 -7.33 -5.54
N GLN A 148 -13.67 -7.24 -4.55
CA GLN A 148 -14.75 -6.25 -4.56
C GLN A 148 -14.20 -4.82 -4.54
N LEU A 149 -13.17 -4.56 -3.74
CA LEU A 149 -12.52 -3.24 -3.68
C LEU A 149 -11.89 -2.87 -5.03
N SER A 150 -11.23 -3.83 -5.70
CA SER A 150 -10.64 -3.62 -7.02
C SER A 150 -11.69 -3.34 -8.09
N LEU A 151 -12.76 -4.15 -8.13
CA LEU A 151 -13.86 -3.97 -9.07
C LEU A 151 -14.60 -2.65 -8.82
N TYR A 152 -14.79 -2.28 -7.55
CA TYR A 152 -15.39 -1.01 -7.20
C TYR A 152 -14.55 0.17 -7.67
N ALA A 153 -13.24 0.16 -7.44
CA ALA A 153 -12.35 1.22 -7.91
C ALA A 153 -12.37 1.35 -9.44
N MET A 154 -12.48 0.24 -10.17
CA MET A 154 -12.63 0.23 -11.63
C MET A 154 -14.00 0.81 -12.07
N ILE A 155 -15.10 0.41 -11.43
CA ILE A 155 -16.43 0.96 -11.72
C ILE A 155 -16.49 2.47 -11.43
N ARG A 156 -15.91 2.90 -10.29
CA ARG A 156 -15.77 4.32 -9.95
C ARG A 156 -14.97 5.06 -11.00
N LEU A 157 -13.88 4.49 -11.51
CA LEU A 157 -13.07 5.07 -12.57
C LEU A 157 -13.89 5.32 -13.84
N PHE A 158 -14.63 4.32 -14.32
CA PHE A 158 -15.50 4.48 -15.49
C PHE A 158 -16.58 5.56 -15.27
N TYR A 159 -17.16 5.60 -14.08
CA TYR A 159 -18.17 6.60 -13.74
C TYR A 159 -17.61 8.03 -13.74
N VAL A 160 -16.48 8.28 -13.07
CA VAL A 160 -15.87 9.64 -13.03
C VAL A 160 -15.33 10.09 -14.39
N LYS A 161 -15.05 9.14 -15.30
CA LYS A 161 -14.66 9.41 -16.68
C LYS A 161 -15.86 9.63 -17.61
N GLY A 162 -17.09 9.58 -17.10
CA GLY A 162 -18.31 9.77 -17.88
C GLY A 162 -18.63 8.60 -18.82
N MET A 163 -17.95 7.46 -18.65
CA MET A 163 -18.16 6.25 -19.47
C MET A 163 -19.36 5.44 -18.98
N MET A 164 -19.99 5.83 -17.87
CA MET A 164 -21.10 5.11 -17.23
C MET A 164 -22.12 6.11 -16.68
N SER A 165 -23.42 5.83 -16.86
CA SER A 165 -24.49 6.65 -16.25
C SER A 165 -24.59 6.40 -14.74
N VAL A 166 -25.28 7.29 -14.02
CA VAL A 166 -25.52 7.11 -12.57
C VAL A 166 -26.35 5.85 -12.30
N GLU A 167 -27.33 5.53 -13.15
CA GLU A 167 -28.16 4.33 -13.00
C GLU A 167 -27.34 3.04 -13.18
N VAL A 168 -26.44 3.02 -14.17
CA VAL A 168 -25.56 1.87 -14.45
C VAL A 168 -24.55 1.71 -13.31
N TYR A 169 -23.99 2.81 -12.81
CA TYR A 169 -23.09 2.82 -11.65
C TYR A 169 -23.76 2.22 -10.40
N GLU A 170 -24.93 2.72 -10.03
CA GLU A 170 -25.67 2.22 -8.86
C GLU A 170 -26.04 0.73 -8.99
N LYS A 171 -26.39 0.30 -10.21
CA LYS A 171 -26.70 -1.10 -10.50
C LYS A 171 -25.46 -1.99 -10.39
N ALA A 172 -24.32 -1.55 -10.91
CA ALA A 172 -23.04 -2.27 -10.81
C ALA A 172 -22.60 -2.42 -9.35
N VAL A 173 -22.70 -1.35 -8.55
CA VAL A 173 -22.41 -1.37 -7.10
C VAL A 173 -23.34 -2.33 -6.37
N ARG A 174 -24.64 -2.38 -6.73
CA ARG A 174 -25.59 -3.33 -6.15
C ARG A 174 -25.18 -4.78 -6.41
N TYR A 175 -24.76 -5.12 -7.64
CA TYR A 175 -24.30 -6.47 -7.97
C TYR A 175 -23.01 -6.85 -7.22
N LEU A 176 -22.08 -5.91 -7.04
CA LEU A 176 -20.90 -6.15 -6.20
C LEU A 176 -21.27 -6.49 -4.76
N ARG A 177 -22.25 -5.78 -4.19
CA ARG A 177 -22.72 -6.01 -2.82
C ARG A 177 -23.42 -7.35 -2.65
N SER A 178 -24.18 -7.80 -3.65
CA SER A 178 -24.82 -9.12 -3.66
C SER A 178 -23.90 -10.25 -4.12
N ASN A 179 -22.63 -9.96 -4.41
CA ASN A 179 -21.65 -10.88 -4.99
C ASN A 179 -22.13 -11.53 -6.31
N ASP A 180 -22.93 -10.82 -7.08
CA ASP A 180 -23.51 -11.29 -8.34
C ASP A 180 -22.61 -10.91 -9.52
N VAL A 181 -21.46 -11.58 -9.59
CA VAL A 181 -20.42 -11.31 -10.59
C VAL A 181 -20.91 -11.57 -12.02
N ASN A 182 -21.87 -12.47 -12.21
CA ASN A 182 -22.42 -12.78 -13.52
C ASN A 182 -23.23 -11.61 -14.07
N ASN A 183 -24.18 -11.08 -13.28
CA ASN A 183 -24.94 -9.91 -13.72
C ASN A 183 -24.08 -8.67 -13.83
N LEU A 184 -23.03 -8.53 -13.01
CA LEU A 184 -22.04 -7.47 -13.19
C LEU A 184 -21.33 -7.56 -14.55
N LYS A 185 -20.85 -8.75 -14.93
CA LYS A 185 -20.21 -8.95 -16.24
C LYS A 185 -21.15 -8.65 -17.40
N ILE A 186 -22.40 -9.11 -17.32
CA ILE A 186 -23.42 -8.85 -18.35
C ILE A 186 -23.66 -7.34 -18.46
N LEU A 187 -23.81 -6.64 -17.33
CA LEU A 187 -24.00 -5.19 -17.32
C LEU A 187 -22.85 -4.45 -18.00
N LEU A 188 -21.60 -4.80 -17.65
CA LEU A 188 -20.41 -4.14 -18.20
C LEU A 188 -20.19 -4.45 -19.69
N ASN A 189 -20.61 -5.62 -20.17
CA ASN A 189 -20.43 -6.04 -21.56
C ASN A 189 -21.53 -5.57 -22.53
N ASN A 190 -22.69 -5.14 -22.03
CA ASN A 190 -23.85 -4.80 -22.86
C ASN A 190 -23.77 -3.40 -23.52
N GLY A 191 -22.59 -2.77 -23.59
CA GLY A 191 -22.37 -1.48 -24.26
C GLY A 191 -22.93 -0.26 -23.54
N GLU A 192 -23.42 -0.42 -22.30
CA GLU A 192 -23.76 0.70 -21.40
C GLU A 192 -22.53 1.34 -20.76
N VAL A 193 -21.36 0.74 -20.97
CA VAL A 193 -20.04 1.30 -20.65
C VAL A 193 -19.30 1.53 -21.96
N TYR A 194 -19.00 2.79 -22.26
CA TYR A 194 -18.20 3.15 -23.43
C TYR A 194 -16.73 2.88 -23.09
N ILE A 195 -16.21 1.69 -23.41
CA ILE A 195 -14.79 1.34 -23.23
C ILE A 195 -13.96 1.88 -24.38
#